data_AF-A0A7M7G771-F1
#
_entry.id   AF-A0A7M7G771-F1
#
_cell.length_a   1.000
_cell.length_b   1.000
_cell.length_c   1.000
_cell.angle_alpha   90.00
_cell.angle_beta   90.00
_cell.angle_gamma   90.00
#
_symmetry.space_group_name_H-M   'P 1'
#
loop_
_entity.id
_entity.type
_entity.pdbx_description
1 polymer ?
#
loop_
_entity_poly.entity_id
_entity_poly.type
_entity_poly.pdbx_seq_one_letter_code
_entity_poly.pdbx_strand_id
1 'polypeptide(L)'
;MVDEASDSEDSKKVAIIREVYDGENAHESFEYELERALESECQLIVIEPSKLGDETSRWISVGNCLHKTAALSGVAAVVTGLLWGDRPYICGPFGVTAAISCSLYTVSWQFDPCCQYQVETDTSKLPHVEVLAVLGPSSPTFLVRKDDSRRRLLHTTITTLALSISVWRVYQALK
;
A
#
# COMPACT_ATOMS: atom_id res chain seq x y z
N MET A 1 -24.80 -32.03 -19.21
CA MET A 1 -24.42 -31.70 -17.82
C MET A 1 -23.12 -30.92 -17.89
N VAL A 2 -23.26 -29.65 -18.24
CA VAL A 2 -22.22 -28.61 -18.24
C VAL A 2 -22.95 -27.39 -17.67
N ASP A 3 -22.22 -26.55 -16.94
CA ASP A 3 -22.67 -25.28 -16.31
C ASP A 3 -22.96 -25.31 -14.80
N GLU A 4 -21.97 -25.67 -13.99
CA GLU A 4 -22.00 -25.41 -12.53
C GLU A 4 -20.59 -25.06 -11.97
N ALA A 5 -19.70 -24.51 -12.81
CA ALA A 5 -18.33 -24.17 -12.42
C ALA A 5 -17.87 -22.75 -12.81
N SER A 6 -18.69 -21.95 -13.49
CA SER A 6 -18.32 -20.60 -13.93
C SER A 6 -18.77 -19.47 -13.01
N ASP A 7 -19.64 -19.73 -12.03
CA ASP A 7 -20.26 -18.69 -11.19
C ASP A 7 -19.48 -18.41 -9.89
N SER A 8 -18.56 -19.30 -9.51
CA SER A 8 -17.80 -19.19 -8.24
C SER A 8 -16.46 -18.45 -8.38
N GLU A 9 -15.97 -18.20 -9.59
CA GLU A 9 -14.73 -17.46 -9.84
C GLU A 9 -14.97 -15.95 -10.05
N ASP A 10 -16.15 -15.53 -10.49
CA ASP A 10 -16.49 -14.10 -10.65
C ASP A 10 -16.88 -13.43 -9.32
N SER A 11 -17.44 -14.19 -8.38
CA SER A 11 -17.81 -13.67 -7.05
C SER A 11 -16.59 -13.30 -6.18
N LYS A 12 -15.37 -13.69 -6.56
CA LYS A 12 -14.13 -13.29 -5.86
C LYS A 12 -13.54 -11.96 -6.35
N LYS A 13 -14.11 -11.36 -7.41
CA LYS A 13 -13.53 -10.15 -8.00
C LYS A 13 -13.98 -8.86 -7.35
N VAL A 14 -15.21 -8.78 -6.83
CA VAL A 14 -15.79 -7.50 -6.38
C VAL A 14 -16.45 -7.63 -5.00
N ALA A 15 -16.03 -6.77 -4.07
CA ALA A 15 -16.71 -6.55 -2.79
C ALA A 15 -17.32 -5.15 -2.77
N ILE A 16 -18.54 -5.02 -2.23
CA ILE A 16 -19.22 -3.73 -2.08
C ILE A 16 -19.60 -3.57 -0.61
N ILE A 17 -19.01 -2.58 0.05
CA ILE A 17 -19.34 -2.18 1.42
C ILE A 17 -20.39 -1.10 1.31
N ARG A 18 -21.60 -1.42 1.77
CA ARG A 18 -22.77 -0.56 1.65
C ARG A 18 -22.97 0.28 2.89
N GLU A 19 -23.50 1.47 2.71
CA GLU A 19 -23.84 2.35 3.81
C GLU A 19 -25.16 1.92 4.47
N VAL A 20 -25.07 1.20 5.60
CA VAL A 20 -26.23 0.76 6.39
C VAL A 20 -26.18 1.42 7.77
N TYR A 21 -27.05 2.42 7.99
CA TYR A 21 -27.16 3.12 9.27
C TYR A 21 -28.00 2.33 10.28
N ASP A 22 -27.49 1.19 10.76
CA ASP A 22 -28.16 0.38 11.78
C ASP A 22 -27.41 0.51 13.14
N GLY A 23 -27.72 1.58 13.87
CA GLY A 23 -27.24 1.81 15.25
C GLY A 23 -25.90 2.55 15.40
N GLU A 24 -25.51 2.78 16.66
CA GLU A 24 -24.33 3.56 17.06
C GLU A 24 -22.99 2.93 16.59
N ASN A 25 -23.00 1.63 16.28
CA ASN A 25 -21.84 0.83 15.90
C ASN A 25 -21.76 0.47 14.41
N ALA A 26 -22.53 1.17 13.56
CA ALA A 26 -22.52 0.93 12.11
C ALA A 26 -21.12 1.12 11.48
N HIS A 27 -20.31 2.05 12.02
CA HIS A 27 -18.96 2.33 11.52
C HIS A 27 -17.99 1.15 11.69
N GLU A 28 -17.97 0.52 12.88
CA GLU A 28 -17.14 -0.67 13.13
C GLU A 28 -17.55 -1.85 12.24
N SER A 29 -18.84 -1.94 11.90
CA SER A 29 -19.33 -2.98 11.00
C SER A 29 -18.79 -2.78 9.57
N PHE A 30 -18.71 -1.54 9.09
CA PHE A 30 -18.11 -1.23 7.78
C PHE A 30 -16.60 -1.50 7.76
N GLU A 31 -15.89 -1.18 8.85
CA GLU A 31 -14.46 -1.49 8.99
C GLU A 31 -14.20 -3.00 8.95
N TYR A 32 -15.02 -3.78 9.66
CA TYR A 32 -14.93 -5.24 9.66
C TYR A 32 -15.22 -5.85 8.28
N GLU A 33 -16.22 -5.33 7.56
CA GLU A 33 -16.50 -5.76 6.18
C GLU A 33 -15.34 -5.45 5.24
N LEU A 34 -14.70 -4.28 5.41
CA LEU A 34 -13.52 -3.88 4.66
C LEU A 34 -12.32 -4.80 4.95
N GLU A 35 -12.03 -5.06 6.23
CA GLU A 35 -10.94 -5.95 6.62
C GLU A 35 -11.15 -7.34 6.03
N ARG A 36 -12.37 -7.89 6.13
CA ARG A 36 -12.71 -9.18 5.53
C ARG A 36 -12.54 -9.19 4.01
N ALA A 37 -12.90 -8.10 3.33
CA ALA A 37 -12.73 -7.97 1.87
C ALA A 37 -11.24 -7.90 1.47
N LEU A 38 -10.42 -7.23 2.28
CA LEU A 38 -8.96 -7.16 2.11
C LEU A 38 -8.31 -8.54 2.31
N GLU A 39 -8.71 -9.27 3.36
CA GLU A 39 -8.26 -10.64 3.65
C GLU A 39 -8.69 -11.63 2.57
N SER A 40 -9.90 -11.48 2.02
CA SER A 40 -10.38 -12.28 0.89
C SER A 40 -9.76 -11.90 -0.44
N GLU A 41 -8.85 -10.92 -0.44
CA GLU A 41 -7.98 -10.63 -1.57
C GLU A 41 -8.74 -10.20 -2.85
N CYS A 42 -9.89 -9.53 -2.67
CA CYS A 42 -10.79 -9.08 -3.74
C CYS A 42 -10.06 -8.19 -4.77
N GLN A 43 -10.42 -8.31 -6.05
CA GLN A 43 -9.79 -7.51 -7.11
C GLN A 43 -10.25 -6.04 -7.10
N LEU A 44 -11.51 -5.81 -6.73
CA LEU A 44 -12.14 -4.50 -6.63
C LEU A 44 -12.92 -4.46 -5.32
N ILE A 45 -12.66 -3.46 -4.50
CA ILE A 45 -13.46 -3.17 -3.31
C ILE A 45 -14.08 -1.79 -3.51
N VAL A 46 -15.40 -1.73 -3.36
CA VAL A 46 -16.19 -0.51 -3.50
C VAL A 46 -16.66 -0.09 -2.12
N ILE A 47 -16.24 1.08 -1.67
CA ILE A 47 -16.61 1.64 -0.37
C ILE A 47 -17.62 2.75 -0.61
N GLU A 48 -18.89 2.50 -0.29
CA GLU A 48 -19.95 3.51 -0.38
C GLU A 48 -19.89 4.54 0.76
N PRO A 49 -19.65 4.17 2.04
CA PRO A 49 -19.52 5.14 3.12
C PRO A 49 -18.34 6.09 2.89
N SER A 50 -18.64 7.35 2.58
CA SER A 50 -17.63 8.37 2.25
C SER A 50 -16.55 8.53 3.33
N LYS A 51 -16.95 8.53 4.62
CA LYS A 51 -16.02 8.65 5.75
C LYS A 51 -14.96 7.54 5.74
N LEU A 52 -15.39 6.28 5.65
CA LEU A 52 -14.49 5.13 5.61
C LEU A 52 -13.62 5.17 4.35
N GLY A 53 -14.22 5.47 3.19
CA GLY A 53 -13.51 5.57 1.93
C GLY A 53 -12.41 6.64 1.95
N ASP A 54 -12.67 7.81 2.55
CA ASP A 54 -11.71 8.89 2.71
C ASP A 54 -10.58 8.51 3.67
N GLU A 55 -10.90 7.85 4.79
CA GLU A 55 -9.93 7.35 5.77
C GLU A 55 -8.99 6.32 5.13
N THR A 56 -9.55 5.33 4.43
CA THR A 56 -8.76 4.32 3.71
C THR A 56 -7.92 4.95 2.58
N SER A 57 -8.48 5.88 1.82
CA SER A 57 -7.76 6.58 0.75
C SER A 57 -6.58 7.39 1.28
N ARG A 58 -6.76 8.07 2.42
CA ARG A 58 -5.69 8.80 3.10
C ARG A 58 -4.63 7.85 3.65
N TRP A 59 -5.02 6.72 4.23
CA TRP A 59 -4.09 5.69 4.69
C TRP A 59 -3.21 5.17 3.55
N ILE A 60 -3.81 4.81 2.41
CA ILE A 60 -3.10 4.42 1.18
C ILE A 60 -2.16 5.52 0.68
N SER A 61 -2.60 6.77 0.73
CA SER A 61 -1.76 7.91 0.33
C SER A 61 -0.54 8.09 1.23
N VAL A 62 -0.71 7.96 2.55
CA VAL A 62 0.40 7.99 3.53
C VAL A 62 1.36 6.84 3.28
N GLY A 63 0.85 5.63 3.07
CA GLY A 63 1.64 4.46 2.71
C GLY A 63 2.47 4.62 1.45
N ASN A 64 1.86 5.16 0.39
CA ASN A 64 2.53 5.49 -0.85
C ASN A 64 3.62 6.57 -0.66
N CYS A 65 3.40 7.54 0.23
CA CYS A 65 4.41 8.52 0.61
C CYS A 65 5.59 7.87 1.36
N LEU A 66 5.30 6.99 2.33
CA LEU A 66 6.33 6.23 3.05
C LEU A 66 7.18 5.38 2.11
N HIS A 67 6.57 4.72 1.12
CA HIS A 67 7.32 3.96 0.12
C HIS A 67 8.30 4.85 -0.67
N LYS A 68 7.81 5.97 -1.22
CA LYS A 68 8.62 6.90 -2.02
C LYS A 68 9.74 7.55 -1.20
N THR A 69 9.45 7.92 0.04
CA THR A 69 10.43 8.55 0.93
C THR A 69 11.52 7.57 1.35
N ALA A 70 11.17 6.32 1.68
CA ALA A 70 12.13 5.26 1.97
C ALA A 70 13.02 4.93 0.75
N ALA A 71 12.44 4.91 -0.46
CA ALA A 71 13.20 4.74 -1.70
C ALA A 71 14.19 5.90 -1.93
N LEU A 72 13.71 7.14 -1.79
CA LEU A 72 14.52 8.33 -2.02
C LEU A 72 15.65 8.46 -1.00
N SER A 73 15.36 8.24 0.28
CA SER A 73 16.36 8.30 1.36
C SER A 73 17.42 7.22 1.20
N GLY A 74 17.03 5.99 0.80
CA GLY A 74 17.95 4.90 0.50
C GLY A 74 18.91 5.25 -0.64
N VAL A 75 18.39 5.79 -1.75
CA VAL A 75 19.24 6.25 -2.87
C VAL A 75 20.16 7.39 -2.45
N ALA A 76 19.65 8.37 -1.70
CA ALA A 76 20.45 9.50 -1.21
C ALA A 76 21.59 9.04 -0.29
N ALA A 77 21.34 8.06 0.58
CA ALA A 77 22.37 7.48 1.44
C ALA A 77 23.46 6.77 0.63
N VAL A 78 23.09 5.97 -0.38
CA VAL A 78 24.05 5.28 -1.26
C VAL A 78 24.91 6.28 -2.05
N VAL A 79 24.27 7.29 -2.67
CA VAL A 79 24.99 8.32 -3.45
C VAL A 79 25.95 9.10 -2.55
N THR A 80 25.51 9.47 -1.35
CA THR A 80 26.35 10.19 -0.38
C THR A 80 27.54 9.32 0.07
N GLY A 81 27.32 8.03 0.30
CA GLY A 81 28.38 7.08 0.65
C GLY A 81 29.40 6.85 -0.47
N LEU A 82 28.98 6.91 -1.74
CA LEU A 82 29.88 6.76 -2.89
C LEU A 82 30.69 8.04 -3.20
N LEU A 83 30.09 9.22 -3.07
CA LEU A 83 30.73 10.49 -3.42
C LEU A 83 31.56 11.10 -2.27
N TRP A 84 31.14 10.90 -1.02
CA TRP A 84 31.74 11.52 0.17
C TRP A 84 32.17 10.49 1.22
N GLY A 85 32.64 9.33 0.77
CA GLY A 85 33.13 8.26 1.66
C GLY A 85 34.22 8.72 2.64
N ASP A 86 35.05 9.68 2.26
CA ASP A 86 36.14 10.23 3.09
C ASP A 86 35.66 11.19 4.19
N ARG A 87 34.36 11.52 4.25
CA ARG A 87 33.75 12.46 5.21
C ARG A 87 32.60 11.77 5.98
N PRO A 88 32.90 10.90 6.96
CA PRO A 88 31.89 10.10 7.67
C PRO A 88 30.83 10.95 8.39
N TYR A 89 31.17 12.20 8.77
CA TYR A 89 30.24 13.16 9.37
C TYR A 89 29.07 13.56 8.47
N ILE A 90 29.25 13.51 7.14
CA ILE A 90 28.19 13.80 6.18
C ILE A 90 27.43 12.51 5.83
N CYS A 91 28.14 11.39 5.65
CA CYS A 91 27.53 10.11 5.29
C CYS A 91 26.65 9.50 6.40
N GLY A 92 27.02 9.67 7.67
CA GLY A 92 26.33 9.06 8.82
C GLY A 92 24.85 9.47 8.95
N PRO A 93 24.52 10.78 9.02
CA PRO A 93 23.14 11.23 9.16
C PRO A 93 22.21 10.79 8.03
N PHE A 94 22.68 10.80 6.78
CA PHE A 94 21.92 10.31 5.63
C PHE A 94 21.69 8.79 5.70
N GLY A 95 22.68 8.02 6.15
CA GLY A 95 22.50 6.59 6.40
C GLY A 95 21.48 6.29 7.49
N VAL A 96 21.52 7.03 8.62
CA VAL A 96 20.58 6.85 9.74
C VAL A 96 19.15 7.21 9.32
N THR A 97 18.96 8.34 8.64
CA THR A 97 17.63 8.75 8.15
C THR A 97 17.07 7.78 7.11
N ALA A 98 17.90 7.23 6.22
CA ALA A 98 17.51 6.17 5.31
C ALA A 98 17.10 4.88 6.05
N ALA A 99 17.85 4.48 7.08
CA ALA A 99 17.52 3.31 7.89
C ALA A 99 16.19 3.49 8.65
N ILE A 100 15.96 4.66 9.25
CA ILE A 100 14.71 4.97 9.96
C ILE A 100 13.52 4.96 9.01
N SER A 101 13.61 5.65 7.87
CA SER A 101 12.52 5.71 6.89
C SER A 101 12.22 4.34 6.28
N CYS A 102 13.23 3.52 5.98
CA CYS A 102 13.04 2.14 5.54
C CYS A 102 12.35 1.28 6.62
N SER A 103 12.77 1.41 7.89
CA SER A 103 12.19 0.64 9.00
C SER A 103 10.73 1.03 9.25
N LEU A 104 10.41 2.33 9.23
CA LEU A 104 9.04 2.81 9.34
C LEU A 104 8.17 2.28 8.20
N TYR A 105 8.66 2.30 6.97
CA TYR A 105 7.95 1.71 5.83
C TYR A 105 7.69 0.20 6.03
N THR A 106 8.68 -0.55 6.49
CA THR A 106 8.55 -2.00 6.74
C THR A 106 7.51 -2.28 7.81
N VAL A 107 7.60 -1.62 8.97
CA VAL A 107 6.70 -1.91 10.10
C VAL A 107 5.30 -1.37 9.87
N SER A 108 5.17 -0.19 9.25
CA SER A 108 3.87 0.50 9.14
C SER A 108 3.12 0.25 7.84
N TRP A 109 3.77 -0.20 6.75
CA TRP A 109 3.11 -0.34 5.45
C TRP A 109 3.38 -1.65 4.71
N GLN A 110 4.54 -2.27 4.88
CA GLN A 110 4.90 -3.45 4.08
C GLN A 110 4.00 -4.67 4.33
N PHE A 111 3.47 -4.80 5.56
CA PHE A 111 2.59 -5.88 6.00
C PHE A 111 1.11 -5.50 6.07
N ASP A 112 0.77 -4.23 5.81
CA ASP A 112 -0.61 -3.75 5.85
C ASP A 112 -1.39 -4.28 4.63
N PRO A 113 -2.55 -4.94 4.75
CA PRO A 113 -3.30 -5.46 3.60
C PRO A 113 -3.63 -4.41 2.53
N CYS A 114 -3.83 -3.15 2.92
CA CYS A 114 -4.12 -2.03 2.01
C CYS A 114 -2.98 -1.71 1.07
N CYS A 115 -1.74 -2.15 1.37
CA CYS A 115 -0.58 -1.89 0.53
C CYS A 115 -0.66 -2.54 -0.87
N GLN A 116 -1.58 -3.49 -1.06
CA GLN A 116 -1.85 -4.16 -2.34
C GLN A 116 -2.94 -3.45 -3.14
N TYR A 117 -3.55 -2.40 -2.60
CA TYR A 117 -4.66 -1.69 -3.21
C TYR A 117 -4.24 -0.26 -3.58
N GLN A 118 -4.83 0.25 -4.64
CA GLN A 118 -4.70 1.64 -5.05
C GLN A 118 -6.09 2.25 -5.20
N VAL A 119 -6.19 3.53 -4.83
CA VAL A 119 -7.42 4.29 -4.99
C VAL A 119 -7.57 4.65 -6.46
N GLU A 120 -8.63 4.16 -7.08
CA GLU A 120 -8.98 4.49 -8.46
C GLU A 120 -10.12 5.51 -8.46
N THR A 121 -9.82 6.74 -8.86
CA THR A 121 -10.84 7.80 -8.99
C THR A 121 -11.51 7.76 -10.37
N ASP A 122 -10.90 7.07 -11.34
CA ASP A 122 -11.29 7.11 -12.75
C ASP A 122 -12.20 5.92 -13.08
N THR A 123 -13.50 6.14 -12.94
CA THR A 123 -14.53 5.09 -13.08
C THR A 123 -14.59 4.47 -14.48
N SER A 124 -14.08 5.19 -15.49
CA SER A 124 -13.97 4.74 -16.88
C SER A 124 -13.05 3.53 -17.06
N LYS A 125 -12.14 3.28 -16.10
CA LYS A 125 -11.17 2.18 -16.13
C LYS A 125 -11.65 0.95 -15.35
N LEU A 126 -12.79 1.04 -14.68
CA LEU A 126 -13.30 -0.06 -13.87
C LEU A 126 -13.91 -1.15 -14.76
N PRO A 127 -13.50 -2.42 -14.57
CA PRO A 127 -13.98 -3.53 -15.41
C PRO A 127 -15.48 -3.82 -15.25
N HIS A 128 -16.14 -3.28 -14.22
CA HIS A 128 -17.52 -3.57 -13.87
C HIS A 128 -18.38 -2.30 -13.83
N VAL A 129 -18.62 -1.73 -15.01
CA VAL A 129 -19.48 -0.53 -15.21
C VAL A 129 -20.90 -0.72 -14.65
N GLU A 130 -21.39 -1.96 -14.58
CA GLU A 130 -22.71 -2.28 -14.00
C GLU A 130 -22.78 -1.98 -12.49
N VAL A 131 -21.66 -2.04 -11.76
CA VAL A 131 -21.60 -1.70 -10.32
C VAL A 131 -21.84 -0.21 -10.12
N LEU A 132 -21.38 0.64 -11.04
CA LEU A 132 -21.66 2.09 -11.02
C LEU A 132 -23.16 2.40 -11.13
N ALA A 133 -23.93 1.57 -11.83
CA ALA A 133 -25.38 1.76 -11.97
C ALA A 133 -26.15 1.46 -10.67
N VAL A 134 -25.56 0.68 -9.76
CA VAL A 134 -26.15 0.29 -8.46
C VAL A 134 -25.85 1.31 -7.35
N LEU A 135 -24.77 2.09 -7.49
CA LEU A 135 -24.21 2.94 -6.42
C LEU A 135 -24.92 4.28 -6.19
N GLY A 136 -25.99 4.61 -6.92
CA GLY A 136 -26.77 5.83 -6.65
C GLY A 136 -25.95 7.13 -6.76
N PRO A 137 -26.42 8.25 -6.16
CA PRO A 137 -25.74 9.54 -6.16
C PRO A 137 -24.58 9.66 -5.15
N SER A 138 -24.24 8.59 -4.43
CA SER A 138 -23.09 8.55 -3.51
C SER A 138 -21.79 8.72 -4.31
N SER A 139 -20.74 9.28 -3.71
CA SER A 139 -19.39 9.31 -4.29
C SER A 139 -18.54 8.18 -3.67
N PRO A 140 -18.64 6.94 -4.18
CA PRO A 140 -17.92 5.80 -3.60
C PRO A 140 -16.43 5.87 -3.90
N THR A 141 -15.64 5.30 -2.99
CA THR A 141 -14.21 5.10 -3.17
C THR A 141 -13.97 3.71 -3.74
N PHE A 142 -13.25 3.63 -4.86
CA PHE A 142 -12.88 2.37 -5.49
C PHE A 142 -11.44 2.02 -5.14
N LEU A 143 -11.26 0.82 -4.58
CA LEU A 143 -9.95 0.23 -4.32
C LEU A 143 -9.73 -0.90 -5.31
N VAL A 144 -8.77 -0.73 -6.21
CA VAL A 144 -8.37 -1.78 -7.14
C VAL A 144 -7.12 -2.46 -6.62
N ARG A 145 -7.15 -3.78 -6.57
CA ARG A 145 -6.00 -4.59 -6.21
C ARG A 145 -4.97 -4.49 -7.33
N LYS A 146 -3.80 -3.99 -6.98
CA LYS A 146 -2.63 -3.93 -7.84
C LYS A 146 -1.55 -4.78 -7.19
N ASP A 147 -1.34 -5.98 -7.74
CA ASP A 147 -0.31 -6.89 -7.23
C ASP A 147 1.10 -6.35 -7.57
N ASP A 148 1.55 -5.38 -6.77
CA ASP A 148 2.89 -4.80 -6.80
C ASP A 148 3.86 -5.60 -5.90
N SER A 149 3.49 -6.79 -5.43
CA SER A 149 4.25 -7.59 -4.46
C SER A 149 5.66 -7.91 -4.94
N ARG A 150 5.82 -8.25 -6.22
CA ARG A 150 7.14 -8.54 -6.82
C ARG A 150 8.01 -7.29 -6.88
N ARG A 151 7.44 -6.16 -7.31
CA ARG A 151 8.16 -4.89 -7.38
C ARG A 151 8.58 -4.41 -5.99
N ARG A 152 7.70 -4.57 -5.00
CA ARG A 152 7.99 -4.24 -3.60
C ARG A 152 9.08 -5.15 -3.03
N LEU A 153 9.00 -6.46 -3.26
CA LEU A 153 10.02 -7.40 -2.79
C LEU A 153 11.38 -7.13 -3.42
N LEU A 154 11.42 -6.86 -4.73
CA LEU A 154 12.66 -6.48 -5.43
C LEU A 154 13.24 -5.19 -4.88
N HIS A 155 12.40 -4.16 -4.70
CA HIS A 155 12.84 -2.90 -4.12
C HIS A 155 13.38 -3.11 -2.70
N THR A 156 12.62 -3.77 -1.82
CA THR A 156 13.03 -4.04 -0.44
C THR A 156 14.33 -4.84 -0.38
N THR A 157 14.46 -5.94 -1.13
CA THR A 157 15.68 -6.76 -1.11
C THR A 157 16.91 -6.00 -1.61
N ILE A 158 16.76 -5.22 -2.69
CA ILE A 158 17.85 -4.39 -3.23
C ILE A 158 18.22 -3.27 -2.25
N THR A 159 17.24 -2.56 -1.69
CA THR A 159 17.49 -1.47 -0.74
C THR A 159 18.10 -2.00 0.56
N THR A 160 17.65 -3.14 1.08
CA THR A 160 18.23 -3.78 2.26
C THR A 160 19.68 -4.18 1.99
N LEU A 161 19.98 -4.82 0.86
CA LEU A 161 21.35 -5.22 0.53
C LEU A 161 22.27 -4.00 0.37
N ALA A 162 21.79 -2.96 -0.32
CA ALA A 162 22.53 -1.71 -0.49
C ALA A 162 22.79 -1.01 0.86
N LEU A 163 21.83 -1.03 1.78
CA LEU A 163 21.98 -0.50 3.13
C LEU A 163 23.01 -1.32 3.91
N SER A 164 22.94 -2.65 3.89
CA SER A 164 23.91 -3.52 4.57
C SER A 164 25.34 -3.28 4.09
N ILE A 165 25.55 -3.14 2.78
CA ILE A 165 26.87 -2.83 2.20
C ILE A 165 27.34 -1.45 2.64
N SER A 166 26.46 -0.44 2.63
CA SER A 166 26.79 0.92 3.04
C SER A 166 27.15 0.99 4.53
N VAL A 167 26.38 0.32 5.39
CA VAL A 167 26.65 0.21 6.84
C VAL A 167 27.98 -0.50 7.09
N TRP A 168 28.25 -1.60 6.37
CA TRP A 168 29.52 -2.32 6.47
C TRP A 168 30.72 -1.43 6.09
N ARG A 169 30.59 -0.63 5.03
CA ARG A 169 31.63 0.32 4.60
C ARG A 169 31.86 1.43 5.63
N VAL A 170 30.79 1.97 6.22
CA VAL A 170 30.89 2.94 7.31
C VAL A 170 31.54 2.32 8.54
N TYR A 171 31.18 1.08 8.90
CA TYR A 171 31.81 0.35 10.00
C TYR A 171 33.31 0.15 9.79
N GLN A 172 33.73 -0.18 8.55
CA GLN A 172 35.15 -0.24 8.21
C GLN A 172 35.85 1.11 8.28
N ALA A 173 35.19 2.21 7.93
CA ALA A 173 35.77 3.55 8.01
C ALA A 173 35.88 4.08 9.46
N LEU A 174 35.09 3.53 10.40
CA LEU A 174 35.12 3.88 11.82
C LEU A 174 36.08 3.00 12.65
N LYS A 175 36.61 1.91 12.07
CA LYS A 175 37.53 0.97 12.71
C LYS A 175 38.97 1.25 12.30
#